data_AF-A0A2P6GKH3-F1
#
_entry.id   AF-A0A2P6GKH3-F1
#
_cell.length_a   1.000
_cell.length_b   1.000
_cell.length_c   1.000
_cell.angle_alpha   90.00
_cell.angle_beta   90.00
_cell.angle_gamma   90.00
#
_symmetry.space_group_name_H-M   'P 1'
#
loop_
_entity.id
_entity.type
_entity.pdbx_description
1 polymer ?
#
loop_
_entity_poly.entity_id
_entity_poly.type
_entity_poly.pdbx_seq_one_letter_code
_entity_poly.pdbx_strand_id
1 'polypeptide(L)'
;MFDLGWLELLVIGITALIVVGPKELPQLFRTVGRFFGKIKAMAREFSQSMEEAANESGLKDATKTLNSITDLHQKTKLPTKKNLEQKFKEKINPIQESIKSTGNFSIKGDKLAEKKLNIDSKEKKD
;
A
#
# COMPACT_ATOMS: atom_id res chain seq x y z
N MET A 1 4.26 -4.00 -18.31
CA MET A 1 4.91 -3.86 -19.63
C MET A 1 5.84 -2.65 -19.63
N PHE A 2 6.69 -2.57 -18.59
CA PHE A 2 7.81 -1.63 -18.50
C PHE A 2 9.03 -2.52 -18.39
N ASP A 3 9.72 -2.74 -19.50
CA ASP A 3 10.85 -3.63 -19.56
C ASP A 3 12.11 -2.80 -19.30
N LEU A 4 12.25 -2.31 -18.05
CA LEU A 4 13.30 -1.40 -17.55
C LEU A 4 14.70 -2.00 -17.72
N GLY A 5 15.10 -2.15 -18.97
CA GLY A 5 16.34 -2.67 -19.44
C GLY A 5 17.26 -1.55 -19.88
N TRP A 6 18.47 -1.95 -20.27
CA TRP A 6 19.50 -1.02 -20.71
C TRP A 6 19.07 -0.14 -21.89
N LEU A 7 18.25 -0.67 -22.79
CA LEU A 7 17.76 0.07 -23.96
C LEU A 7 16.78 1.18 -23.58
N GLU A 8 15.85 0.94 -22.65
CA GLU A 8 14.90 1.96 -22.22
C GLU A 8 15.60 3.09 -21.44
N LEU A 9 16.59 2.76 -20.60
CA LEU A 9 17.44 3.75 -19.95
C LEU A 9 18.23 4.60 -20.96
N LEU A 10 18.71 3.99 -22.05
CA LEU A 10 19.38 4.71 -23.13
C LEU A 10 18.43 5.72 -23.79
N VAL A 11 17.20 5.30 -24.12
CA VAL A 11 16.18 6.17 -24.73
C VAL A 11 15.85 7.35 -23.82
N ILE A 12 15.58 7.09 -22.53
CA ILE A 12 15.31 8.13 -21.54
C ILE A 12 16.51 9.08 -21.39
N GLY A 13 17.73 8.54 -21.41
CA GLY A 13 18.96 9.32 -21.38
C GLY A 13 19.07 10.28 -22.56
N ILE A 14 18.81 9.80 -23.78
CA ILE A 14 18.81 10.63 -25.00
C ILE A 14 17.72 11.70 -24.93
N THR A 15 16.49 11.35 -24.55
CA THR A 15 15.40 12.33 -24.40
C THR A 15 15.76 13.40 -23.37
N ALA A 16 16.35 13.01 -22.24
CA ALA A 16 16.78 13.96 -21.22
C ALA A 16 17.89 14.89 -21.74
N LEU A 17 18.85 14.39 -22.53
CA LEU A 17 19.88 15.22 -23.17
C LEU A 17 19.30 16.24 -24.15
N ILE A 18 18.23 15.90 -24.88
CA ILE A 18 17.57 16.82 -25.82
C ILE A 18 16.77 17.88 -25.07
N VAL A 19 15.97 17.48 -24.08
CA VAL A 19 15.05 18.37 -23.37
C VAL A 19 15.78 19.32 -22.43
N VAL A 20 16.74 18.79 -21.67
CA VAL A 20 17.46 19.54 -20.62
C VAL A 20 18.80 20.06 -21.15
N GLY A 21 19.39 19.39 -22.13
CA GLY A 21 20.69 19.76 -22.67
C GLY A 21 21.83 18.91 -22.10
N PRO A 22 22.85 18.58 -22.91
CA PRO A 22 23.94 17.68 -22.52
C PRO A 22 24.88 18.26 -21.45
N LYS A 23 24.93 19.59 -21.32
CA LYS A 23 25.76 20.28 -20.33
C LYS A 23 25.05 20.46 -18.98
N GLU A 24 23.73 20.50 -18.98
CA GLU A 24 22.93 20.80 -17.79
C GLU A 24 22.65 19.55 -16.96
N LEU A 25 22.36 18.42 -17.61
CA LEU A 25 22.19 17.12 -16.94
C LEU A 25 23.33 16.77 -15.96
N PRO A 26 24.63 16.80 -16.34
CA PRO A 26 25.71 16.48 -15.41
C PRO A 26 25.82 17.49 -14.26
N GLN A 27 25.42 18.74 -14.47
CA GLN A 27 25.42 19.76 -13.42
C GLN A 27 24.24 19.57 -12.45
N LEU A 28 23.08 19.16 -12.95
CA LEU A 28 21.92 18.76 -12.15
C LEU A 28 22.23 17.53 -11.31
N PHE A 29 22.82 16.48 -11.89
CA PHE A 29 23.22 15.29 -11.14
C PHE A 29 24.21 15.61 -10.01
N ARG A 30 25.16 16.52 -10.23
CA ARG A 30 26.06 16.98 -9.17
C ARG A 30 25.31 17.70 -8.04
N THR A 31 24.30 18.49 -8.37
CA THR A 31 23.53 19.27 -7.39
C THR A 31 22.59 18.36 -6.60
N VAL A 32 21.81 17.54 -7.29
CA VAL A 32 20.94 16.52 -6.69
C VAL A 32 21.77 15.54 -5.86
N GLY A 33 22.89 15.05 -6.39
CA GLY A 33 23.79 14.14 -5.69
C GLY A 33 24.31 14.71 -4.37
N ARG A 34 24.72 15.99 -4.35
CA ARG A 34 25.12 16.66 -3.10
C ARG A 34 23.96 16.78 -2.12
N PHE A 35 22.75 17.07 -2.60
CA PHE A 35 21.55 17.17 -1.75
C PHE A 35 21.19 15.82 -1.13
N PHE A 36 21.12 14.76 -1.93
CA PHE A 36 20.92 13.39 -1.45
C PHE A 36 22.05 12.93 -0.51
N GLY A 37 23.30 13.33 -0.77
CA GLY A 37 24.43 13.05 0.11
C GLY A 37 24.26 13.66 1.50
N LYS A 38 23.79 14.92 1.57
CA LYS A 38 23.47 15.58 2.85
C LYS A 38 22.32 14.88 3.56
N ILE A 39 21.25 14.52 2.85
CA ILE A 39 20.14 13.76 3.42
C ILE A 39 20.61 12.42 3.97
N LYS A 40 21.48 11.69 3.24
CA LYS A 40 22.05 10.42 3.70
C LYS A 40 22.89 10.59 4.97
N ALA A 41 23.67 11.66 5.05
CA ALA A 41 24.45 11.98 6.27
C ALA A 41 23.52 12.27 7.46
N MET A 42 22.50 13.11 7.26
CA MET A 42 21.49 13.39 8.29
C MET A 42 20.71 12.14 8.71
N ALA A 43 20.36 11.26 7.75
CA ALA A 43 19.68 10.01 8.04
C ALA A 43 20.58 9.04 8.85
N ARG A 44 21.90 9.07 8.63
CA ARG A 44 22.86 8.27 9.40
C ARG A 44 22.95 8.74 10.84
N GLU A 45 23.03 10.06 11.04
CA GLU A 45 23.00 10.68 12.37
C GLU A 45 21.67 10.41 13.08
N PHE A 46 20.54 10.57 12.39
CA PHE A 46 19.22 10.22 12.92
C PHE A 46 19.11 8.74 13.30
N SER A 47 19.60 7.84 12.45
CA SER A 47 19.61 6.40 12.75
C SER A 47 20.43 6.11 14.01
N GLN A 48 21.57 6.77 14.17
CA GLN A 48 22.44 6.60 15.34
C GLN A 48 21.78 7.15 16.61
N SER A 49 21.26 8.38 16.59
CA SER A 49 20.56 8.98 17.73
C SER A 49 19.25 8.26 18.05
N MET A 50 18.54 7.74 17.05
CA MET A 50 17.32 6.96 17.25
C MET A 50 17.62 5.58 17.83
N GLU A 51 18.71 4.91 17.45
CA GLU A 51 19.14 3.64 18.08
C GLU A 51 19.49 3.86 19.55
N GLU A 52 20.16 4.97 19.88
CA GLU A 52 20.50 5.36 21.25
C GLU A 52 19.24 5.64 22.08
N ALA A 53 18.32 6.46 21.54
CA ALA A 53 17.03 6.75 22.19
C ALA A 53 16.11 5.52 22.25
N ALA A 54 16.15 4.62 21.26
CA ALA A 54 15.34 3.40 21.19
C ALA A 54 15.80 2.34 22.18
N ASN A 55 17.11 2.29 22.46
CA ASN A 55 17.68 1.48 23.54
C ASN A 55 17.14 1.92 24.91
N GLU A 56 16.93 3.22 25.11
CA GLU A 56 16.44 3.79 26.37
C GLU A 56 14.89 3.78 26.48
N SER A 57 14.18 3.94 25.37
CA SER A 57 12.71 4.03 25.31
C SER A 57 11.97 2.72 25.00
N GLY A 58 12.66 1.58 24.87
CA GLY A 58 12.06 0.28 24.52
C GLY A 58 11.58 0.17 23.07
N LEU A 59 11.81 1.21 22.25
CA LEU A 59 11.41 1.26 20.84
C LEU A 59 12.16 0.23 19.97
N LYS A 60 13.27 -0.30 20.48
CA LYS A 60 14.04 -1.40 19.87
C LYS A 60 13.20 -2.67 19.68
N ASP A 61 12.34 -3.01 20.63
CA ASP A 61 11.46 -4.18 20.54
C ASP A 61 10.33 -3.98 19.53
N ALA A 62 9.79 -2.75 19.44
CA ALA A 62 8.83 -2.38 18.40
C ALA A 62 9.48 -2.48 17.01
N THR A 63 10.69 -1.94 16.84
CA THR A 63 11.45 -1.99 15.59
C THR A 63 11.79 -3.43 15.20
N LYS A 64 12.17 -4.27 16.16
CA LYS A 64 12.44 -5.70 15.96
C LYS A 64 11.18 -6.46 15.54
N THR A 65 10.02 -6.13 16.09
CA THR A 65 8.72 -6.72 15.71
C THR A 65 8.32 -6.30 14.29
N LEU A 66 8.48 -5.03 13.92
CA LEU A 66 8.21 -4.53 12.57
C LEU A 66 9.14 -5.16 11.51
N ASN A 67 10.42 -5.30 11.84
CA ASN A 67 11.39 -6.00 10.99
C ASN A 67 11.02 -7.49 10.87
N SER A 68 10.63 -8.14 11.96
CA SER A 68 10.15 -9.53 11.94
C SER A 68 8.91 -9.70 11.07
N ILE A 69 7.94 -8.78 11.12
CA ILE A 69 6.75 -8.81 10.26
C ILE A 69 7.14 -8.59 8.78
N THR A 70 8.06 -7.68 8.50
CA THR A 70 8.56 -7.41 7.14
C THR A 70 9.34 -8.59 6.58
N ASP A 71 10.22 -9.19 7.38
CA ASP A 71 10.99 -10.38 7.03
C ASP A 71 10.11 -11.61 6.90
N LEU A 72 9.08 -11.76 7.73
CA LEU A 72 8.07 -12.79 7.57
C LEU A 72 7.30 -12.58 6.28
N HIS A 73 6.89 -11.35 5.94
CA HIS A 73 6.21 -11.01 4.70
C HIS A 73 7.11 -11.14 3.45
N GLN A 74 8.43 -11.06 3.61
CA GLN A 74 9.41 -11.23 2.53
C GLN A 74 9.85 -12.69 2.36
N LYS A 75 10.07 -13.43 3.47
CA LYS A 75 10.41 -14.87 3.49
C LYS A 75 9.19 -15.73 3.17
N THR A 76 7.99 -15.36 3.64
CA THR A 76 6.76 -15.74 2.97
C THR A 76 6.62 -14.86 1.74
N LYS A 77 7.45 -15.08 0.71
CA LYS A 77 7.14 -14.64 -0.65
C LYS A 77 5.71 -15.09 -0.89
N LEU A 78 4.72 -14.19 -0.74
CA LEU A 78 3.33 -14.50 -1.00
C LEU A 78 3.35 -14.98 -2.45
N PRO A 79 3.17 -16.28 -2.69
CA PRO A 79 3.05 -16.75 -4.05
C PRO A 79 1.76 -16.12 -4.52
N THR A 80 1.87 -15.28 -5.55
CA THR A 80 0.85 -14.95 -6.55
C THR A 80 -0.57 -14.99 -6.00
N LYS A 81 -1.22 -13.83 -5.87
CA LYS A 81 -2.64 -13.59 -5.50
C LYS A 81 -3.61 -14.80 -5.54
N LYS A 82 -3.49 -15.67 -6.54
CA LYS A 82 -4.04 -17.04 -6.63
C LYS A 82 -3.95 -17.93 -5.36
N ASN A 83 -2.83 -17.99 -4.62
CA ASN A 83 -2.72 -18.82 -3.41
C ASN A 83 -3.30 -18.16 -2.15
N LEU A 84 -3.31 -16.82 -2.12
CA LEU A 84 -4.04 -16.06 -1.11
C LEU A 84 -5.54 -16.25 -1.30
N GLU A 85 -6.03 -16.20 -2.54
CA GLU A 85 -7.43 -16.49 -2.87
C GLU A 85 -7.83 -17.93 -2.55
N GLN A 86 -6.95 -18.92 -2.74
CA GLN A 86 -7.22 -20.30 -2.37
C GLN A 86 -7.25 -20.51 -0.85
N LYS A 87 -6.30 -19.95 -0.10
CA LYS A 87 -6.33 -20.02 1.38
C LYS A 87 -7.49 -19.19 1.97
N PHE A 88 -7.86 -18.09 1.33
CA PHE A 88 -9.08 -17.36 1.67
C PHE A 88 -10.32 -18.20 1.34
N LYS A 89 -10.50 -18.73 0.13
CA LYS A 89 -11.64 -19.59 -0.23
C LYS A 89 -11.73 -20.82 0.68
N GLU A 90 -10.62 -21.47 1.01
CA GLU A 90 -10.57 -22.63 1.91
C GLU A 90 -11.03 -22.29 3.34
N LYS A 91 -10.65 -21.11 3.87
CA LYS A 91 -11.12 -20.62 5.17
C LYS A 91 -12.52 -20.00 5.12
N ILE A 92 -12.93 -19.45 3.98
CA ILE A 92 -14.20 -18.76 3.77
C ILE A 92 -15.32 -19.75 3.44
N ASN A 93 -15.04 -20.90 2.83
CA ASN A 93 -16.03 -21.95 2.54
C ASN A 93 -16.75 -22.47 3.81
N PRO A 94 -16.08 -22.84 4.91
CA PRO A 94 -16.76 -23.24 6.14
C PRO A 94 -17.47 -22.07 6.82
N ILE A 95 -17.04 -20.83 6.57
CA ILE A 95 -17.70 -19.62 7.10
C ILE A 95 -18.95 -19.30 6.27
N GLN A 96 -18.94 -19.48 4.95
CA GLN A 96 -20.13 -19.31 4.10
C GLN A 96 -21.15 -20.42 4.32
N GLU A 97 -20.70 -21.65 4.58
CA GLU A 97 -21.57 -22.78 4.92
C GLU A 97 -22.17 -22.62 6.31
N SER A 98 -21.40 -22.09 7.28
CA SER A 98 -21.94 -21.72 8.59
C SER A 98 -22.79 -20.44 8.57
N ILE A 99 -22.58 -19.49 7.65
CA ILE A 99 -23.47 -18.32 7.44
C ILE A 99 -24.77 -18.73 6.73
N LYS A 100 -24.72 -19.67 5.77
CA LYS A 100 -25.93 -20.23 5.14
C LYS A 100 -26.71 -21.13 6.10
N SER A 101 -26.04 -21.82 7.02
CA SER A 101 -26.66 -22.58 8.12
C SER A 101 -27.14 -21.67 9.26
N THR A 102 -26.44 -20.55 9.52
CA THR A 102 -26.89 -19.43 10.37
C THR A 102 -27.79 -18.48 9.55
N GLY A 103 -28.67 -19.05 8.75
CA GLY A 103 -29.67 -18.36 7.94
C GLY A 103 -30.84 -17.81 8.76
N ASN A 104 -30.57 -17.19 9.91
CA ASN A 104 -31.58 -16.39 10.62
C ASN A 104 -31.04 -15.11 11.28
N PHE A 105 -29.80 -14.69 11.00
CA PHE A 105 -29.41 -13.30 11.28
C PHE A 105 -29.74 -12.43 10.06
N SER A 106 -31.03 -12.13 9.94
CA SER A 106 -31.54 -11.04 9.13
C SER A 106 -30.92 -9.74 9.68
N ILE A 107 -29.82 -9.29 9.06
CA ILE A 107 -29.43 -7.89 9.11
C ILE A 107 -30.62 -7.14 8.51
N LYS A 108 -31.39 -6.56 9.41
CA LYS A 108 -32.44 -5.56 9.20
C LYS A 108 -31.84 -4.35 8.45
N GLY A 109 -31.60 -4.53 7.16
CA GLY A 109 -31.28 -3.49 6.18
C GLY A 109 -32.46 -3.16 5.27
N ASP A 110 -33.46 -4.06 5.20
CA ASP A 110 -34.72 -3.85 4.45
C ASP A 110 -35.75 -3.02 5.24
N LYS A 111 -35.29 -1.98 5.97
CA LYS A 111 -36.16 -0.95 6.56
C LYS A 111 -35.77 0.46 6.12
N LEU A 112 -35.33 0.59 4.88
CA LEU A 112 -35.17 1.88 4.19
C LEU A 112 -35.96 1.97 2.87
N ALA A 113 -36.70 0.92 2.48
CA ALA A 113 -37.55 0.93 1.29
C ALA A 113 -39.05 1.19 1.56
N GLU A 114 -39.52 1.17 2.82
CA GLU A 114 -40.95 1.42 3.14
C GLU A 114 -41.28 2.89 3.41
N LYS A 115 -40.29 3.80 3.47
CA LYS A 115 -40.51 5.22 3.80
C LYS A 115 -40.49 6.16 2.59
N LYS A 116 -40.32 5.65 1.36
CA LYS A 116 -40.55 6.43 0.15
C LYS A 116 -41.71 5.85 -0.63
N LEU A 117 -42.73 6.70 -0.84
CA LEU A 117 -43.72 6.66 -1.92
C LEU A 117 -45.10 6.02 -1.69
N ASN A 118 -45.53 5.76 -0.45
CA ASN A 118 -46.97 5.91 -0.11
C ASN A 118 -47.35 7.38 0.20
N ILE A 119 -46.54 8.32 -0.32
CA ILE A 119 -46.83 9.76 -0.32
C ILE A 119 -47.59 10.14 -1.61
N ASP A 120 -47.66 9.25 -2.61
CA ASP A 120 -48.25 9.53 -3.93
C ASP A 120 -49.73 9.09 -4.07
N SER A 121 -50.36 8.56 -3.02
CA SER A 121 -51.78 8.13 -3.07
C SER A 121 -52.73 8.98 -2.23
N LYS A 122 -52.28 10.15 -1.74
CA LYS A 122 -53.12 11.10 -0.99
C LYS A 122 -53.37 12.44 -1.69
N GLU A 123 -52.98 12.57 -2.96
CA GLU A 123 -53.24 13.74 -3.81
C GLU A 123 -54.09 13.34 -5.03
N LYS A 124 -55.15 12.57 -4.79
CA LYS A 124 -56.23 12.40 -5.78
C LYS A 124 -57.57 12.25 -5.08
N LYS A 125 -57.89 13.25 -4.28
CA LYS A 125 -59.25 13.51 -3.85
C LYS A 125 -59.37 14.99 -3.49
N ASP A 126 -59.35 15.82 -4.53
CA ASP A 126 -60.12 17.05 -4.72
C ASP A 126 -60.05 17.44 -6.20
#